data_AF-A0A520GXG6-F1
#
_entry.id   AF-A0A520GXG6-F1
#
_cell.length_a   1.000
_cell.length_b   1.000
_cell.length_c   1.000
_cell.angle_alpha   90.00
_cell.angle_beta   90.00
_cell.angle_gamma   90.00
#
_symmetry.space_group_name_H-M   'P 1'
#
loop_
_entity.id
_entity.type
_entity.pdbx_description
1 polymer ?
#
loop_
_entity_poly.entity_id
_entity_poly.type
_entity_poly.pdbx_seq_one_letter_code
_entity_poly.pdbx_strand_id
1 'polypeptide(L)'
;DTWTARISAYPQLSTAVEQGFPDMQIAHWCGVHAPAGTPEAILDRMAAAVDAAMKDPTTAAHLKSIGIEPVGGTRASFAKFVGDERARLGSVVKATGMKDE
;
A
#
# COMPACT_ATOMS: atom_id res chain seq x y z
N ASP A 1 -4.48 -4.86 0.84
CA ASP A 1 -5.17 -6.17 0.90
C ASP A 1 -5.23 -6.93 -0.43
N THR A 2 -4.83 -6.35 -1.55
CA THR A 2 -4.91 -7.01 -2.86
C THR A 2 -3.97 -8.22 -3.03
N TRP A 3 -3.00 -8.41 -2.13
CA TRP A 3 -2.12 -9.60 -2.08
C TRP A 3 -2.63 -10.69 -1.12
N THR A 4 -3.68 -10.44 -0.31
CA THR A 4 -4.32 -11.44 0.59
C THR A 4 -5.81 -11.65 0.31
N ALA A 5 -6.43 -10.78 -0.47
CA ALA A 5 -7.83 -10.81 -0.88
C ALA A 5 -7.96 -10.40 -2.35
N ARG A 6 -9.03 -10.85 -3.00
CA ARG A 6 -9.30 -10.50 -4.40
C ARG A 6 -9.57 -9.00 -4.54
N ILE A 7 -9.04 -8.40 -5.60
CA ILE A 7 -9.32 -7.00 -5.96
C ILE A 7 -10.81 -6.86 -6.26
N SER A 8 -11.45 -5.82 -5.72
CA SER A 8 -12.89 -5.57 -5.90
C SER A 8 -13.29 -5.41 -7.37
N ALA A 9 -12.39 -4.87 -8.20
CA ALA A 9 -12.59 -4.72 -9.64
C ALA A 9 -12.56 -6.06 -10.41
N TYR A 10 -11.95 -7.09 -9.84
CA TYR A 10 -11.73 -8.39 -10.49
C TYR A 10 -12.01 -9.57 -9.54
N PRO A 11 -13.24 -9.71 -9.00
CA PRO A 11 -13.57 -10.71 -7.98
C PRO A 11 -13.45 -12.17 -8.47
N GLN A 12 -13.41 -12.38 -9.77
CA GLN A 12 -13.21 -13.68 -10.40
C GLN A 12 -11.74 -14.13 -10.46
N LEU A 13 -10.78 -13.21 -10.28
CA LEU A 13 -9.36 -13.54 -10.33
C LEU A 13 -8.89 -14.04 -8.96
N SER A 14 -8.37 -15.26 -8.93
CA SER A 14 -7.76 -15.83 -7.74
C SER A 14 -6.46 -15.12 -7.38
N THR A 15 -6.22 -14.98 -6.09
CA THR A 15 -4.94 -14.57 -5.53
C THR A 15 -3.90 -15.68 -5.68
N ALA A 16 -2.62 -15.32 -5.54
CA ALA A 16 -1.52 -16.27 -5.50
C ALA A 16 -1.68 -17.32 -4.38
N VAL A 17 -2.17 -16.87 -3.21
CA VAL A 17 -2.41 -17.73 -2.04
C VAL A 17 -3.50 -18.77 -2.37
N GLU A 18 -4.60 -18.36 -2.99
CA GLU A 18 -5.67 -19.28 -3.44
C GLU A 18 -5.20 -20.30 -4.48
N GLN A 19 -4.11 -20.00 -5.20
CA GLN A 19 -3.50 -20.88 -6.19
C GLN A 19 -2.41 -21.80 -5.62
N GLY A 20 -2.18 -21.78 -4.30
CA GLY A 20 -1.21 -22.66 -3.64
C GLY A 20 0.19 -22.08 -3.47
N PHE A 21 0.36 -20.76 -3.62
CA PHE A 21 1.62 -20.04 -3.36
C PHE A 21 1.48 -19.19 -2.07
N PRO A 22 1.55 -19.81 -0.87
CA PRO A 22 1.22 -19.12 0.39
C PRO A 22 2.15 -17.94 0.71
N ASP A 23 3.41 -18.02 0.27
CA ASP A 23 4.43 -17.01 0.53
C ASP A 23 4.48 -15.92 -0.54
N MET A 24 3.79 -16.10 -1.67
CA MET A 24 3.79 -15.14 -2.77
C MET A 24 2.80 -14.02 -2.52
N GLN A 25 3.27 -12.99 -1.82
CA GLN A 25 2.51 -11.79 -1.48
C GLN A 25 3.20 -10.57 -2.07
N ILE A 26 2.79 -10.19 -3.28
CA ILE A 26 3.31 -9.01 -3.97
C ILE A 26 2.11 -8.21 -4.46
N ALA A 27 2.02 -6.95 -4.07
CA ALA A 27 1.28 -5.97 -4.86
C ALA A 27 1.99 -4.63 -4.82
N HIS A 28 1.59 -3.79 -5.78
CA HIS A 28 2.02 -2.43 -5.84
C HIS A 28 1.21 -1.56 -4.87
N TRP A 29 1.88 -0.63 -4.20
CA TRP A 29 1.26 0.36 -3.33
C TRP A 29 1.89 1.72 -3.59
N CYS A 30 1.14 2.78 -3.28
CA CYS A 30 1.62 4.15 -3.33
C CYS A 30 1.24 4.88 -2.05
N GLY A 31 1.98 5.92 -1.72
CA GLY A 31 1.71 6.73 -0.54
C GLY A 31 2.41 8.08 -0.62
N VAL A 32 1.93 9.02 0.18
CA VAL A 32 2.41 10.41 0.18
C VAL A 32 3.52 10.56 1.22
N HIS A 33 4.66 11.09 0.79
CA HIS A 33 5.80 11.38 1.63
C HIS A 33 6.08 12.88 1.65
N ALA A 34 6.79 13.34 2.69
CA ALA A 34 7.22 14.72 2.83
C ALA A 34 8.72 14.78 3.16
N PRO A 35 9.42 15.89 2.86
CA PRO A 35 10.82 16.06 3.21
C PRO A 35 11.09 15.92 4.72
N ALA A 36 12.29 15.45 5.06
CA ALA A 36 12.75 15.44 6.45
C ALA A 36 12.74 16.86 7.04
N GLY A 37 12.26 17.00 8.27
CA GLY A 37 12.12 18.29 8.95
C GLY A 37 10.83 19.05 8.64
N THR A 38 9.90 18.49 7.85
CA THR A 38 8.56 19.07 7.68
C THR A 38 7.86 19.20 9.04
N PRO A 39 7.34 20.39 9.40
CA PRO A 39 6.64 20.60 10.68
C PRO A 39 5.47 19.65 10.91
N GLU A 40 5.31 19.18 12.15
CA GLU A 40 4.28 18.19 12.51
C GLU A 40 2.86 18.66 12.15
N ALA A 41 2.55 19.94 12.37
CA ALA A 41 1.25 20.51 12.03
C ALA A 41 0.92 20.40 10.52
N ILE A 42 1.93 20.49 9.65
CA ILE A 42 1.74 20.31 8.19
C ILE A 42 1.51 18.83 7.88
N LEU A 43 2.29 17.95 8.51
CA LEU A 43 2.13 16.50 8.36
C LEU A 43 0.75 16.03 8.81
N ASP A 44 0.26 16.54 9.94
CA ASP A 44 -1.07 16.21 10.47
C ASP A 44 -2.19 16.70 9.56
N ARG A 45 -2.10 17.93 9.08
CA ARG A 45 -3.07 18.47 8.12
C ARG A 45 -3.10 17.65 6.83
N MET A 46 -1.94 17.27 6.31
CA MET A 46 -1.86 16.46 5.09
C MET A 46 -2.41 15.05 5.31
N ALA A 47 -2.04 14.40 6.42
CA ALA A 47 -2.53 13.06 6.75
C ALA A 47 -4.06 13.03 6.90
N ALA A 48 -4.64 14.04 7.56
CA ALA A 48 -6.08 14.17 7.68
C ALA A 48 -6.76 14.36 6.31
N ALA A 49 -6.18 15.17 5.43
CA ALA A 49 -6.71 15.38 4.08
C ALA A 49 -6.64 14.12 3.22
N VAL A 50 -5.54 13.36 3.28
CA VAL A 50 -5.38 12.09 2.57
C VAL A 50 -6.39 11.06 3.10
N ASP A 51 -6.52 10.91 4.41
CA ASP A 51 -7.49 9.97 5.00
C ASP A 51 -8.93 10.32 4.62
N ALA A 52 -9.29 11.61 4.62
CA ALA A 52 -10.59 12.06 4.14
C ALA A 52 -10.81 11.74 2.66
N ALA A 53 -9.81 11.95 1.80
CA ALA A 53 -9.89 11.64 0.38
C ALA A 53 -10.04 10.13 0.12
N MET A 54 -9.36 9.27 0.88
CA MET A 54 -9.50 7.82 0.75
C MET A 54 -10.88 7.31 1.20
N LYS A 55 -11.58 8.07 2.04
CA LYS A 55 -12.95 7.77 2.51
C LYS A 55 -14.04 8.43 1.67
N ASP A 56 -13.68 9.37 0.79
CA ASP A 56 -14.63 10.00 -0.12
C ASP A 56 -15.16 8.98 -1.13
N PRO A 57 -16.48 8.78 -1.25
CA PRO A 57 -17.05 7.77 -2.13
C PRO A 57 -16.67 7.94 -3.60
N THR A 58 -16.57 9.18 -4.08
CA THR A 58 -16.24 9.48 -5.49
C THR A 58 -14.80 9.06 -5.79
N THR A 59 -13.87 9.45 -4.92
CA THR A 59 -12.46 9.10 -5.01
C THR A 59 -12.27 7.59 -4.88
N ALA A 60 -12.91 6.97 -3.90
CA ALA A 60 -12.83 5.53 -3.67
C ALA A 60 -13.37 4.73 -4.87
N ALA A 61 -14.51 5.15 -5.45
CA ALA A 61 -15.07 4.51 -6.64
C ALA A 61 -14.12 4.63 -7.84
N HIS A 62 -13.52 5.80 -8.05
CA HIS A 62 -12.58 6.00 -9.13
C HIS A 62 -11.33 5.12 -8.98
N LEU A 63 -10.72 5.10 -7.80
CA LEU A 63 -9.55 4.24 -7.53
C LEU A 63 -9.88 2.75 -7.73
N LYS A 64 -11.04 2.30 -7.24
CA LYS A 64 -11.49 0.91 -7.44
C LYS A 64 -11.72 0.59 -8.92
N SER A 65 -12.24 1.53 -9.72
CA SER A 65 -12.45 1.31 -11.16
C SER A 65 -11.15 1.05 -11.94
N ILE A 66 -10.01 1.51 -11.41
CA ILE A 66 -8.68 1.27 -11.98
C ILE A 66 -7.88 0.22 -11.20
N GLY A 67 -8.55 -0.59 -10.37
CA GLY A 67 -7.93 -1.70 -9.64
C GLY A 67 -7.10 -1.30 -8.42
N ILE A 68 -7.24 -0.06 -7.93
CA ILE A 68 -6.58 0.42 -6.71
C ILE A 68 -7.56 0.33 -5.55
N GLU A 69 -7.18 -0.40 -4.51
CA GLU A 69 -7.93 -0.41 -3.25
C GLU A 69 -7.50 0.78 -2.38
N PRO A 70 -8.37 1.77 -2.12
CA PRO A 70 -8.05 2.91 -1.29
C PRO A 70 -7.84 2.48 0.17
N VAL A 71 -6.72 2.90 0.75
CA VAL A 71 -6.38 2.65 2.14
C VAL A 71 -6.13 3.99 2.83
N GLY A 72 -7.03 4.35 3.74
CA GLY A 72 -6.84 5.49 4.66
C GLY A 72 -5.99 5.10 5.87
N GLY A 73 -5.98 5.94 6.89
CA GLY A 73 -5.32 5.64 8.16
C GLY A 73 -4.51 6.81 8.73
N THR A 74 -3.54 6.47 9.56
CA THR A 74 -2.74 7.42 10.33
C THR A 74 -1.30 7.48 9.83
N ARG A 75 -0.58 8.56 10.17
CA ARG A 75 0.87 8.66 9.91
C ARG A 75 1.64 7.49 10.53
N ALA A 76 1.28 7.11 11.75
CA ALA A 76 1.92 6.02 12.47
C ALA A 76 1.69 4.66 11.79
N SER A 77 0.46 4.37 11.35
CA SER A 77 0.16 3.13 10.63
C SER A 77 0.88 3.06 9.29
N PHE A 78 0.96 4.19 8.56
CA PHE A 78 1.69 4.25 7.29
C PHE A 78 3.20 4.07 7.49
N ALA A 79 3.80 4.72 8.49
CA ALA A 79 5.22 4.54 8.81
C ALA A 79 5.54 3.10 9.20
N LYS A 80 4.67 2.44 9.98
CA LYS A 80 4.80 1.02 10.30
C LYS A 80 4.77 0.16 9.04
N PHE A 81 3.78 0.37 8.18
CA PHE A 81 3.63 -0.37 6.92
C PHE A 81 4.88 -0.27 6.04
N VAL A 82 5.41 0.94 5.83
CA VAL A 82 6.64 1.14 5.05
C VAL A 82 7.83 0.43 5.69
N GLY A 83 7.94 0.45 7.02
CA GLY A 83 8.98 -0.27 7.76
C GLY A 83 8.89 -1.78 7.58
N ASP A 84 7.70 -2.35 7.73
CA ASP A 84 7.43 -3.78 7.54
C ASP A 84 7.75 -4.21 6.10
N GLU A 85 7.31 -3.43 5.11
CA GLU A 85 7.50 -3.76 3.70
C GLU A 85 8.97 -3.65 3.27
N ARG A 86 9.68 -2.65 3.78
CA ARG A 86 11.13 -2.54 3.60
C ARG A 86 11.86 -3.74 4.20
N ALA A 87 11.45 -4.21 5.38
CA ALA A 87 12.05 -5.40 5.99
C ALA A 87 11.78 -6.66 5.17
N ARG A 88 10.54 -6.83 4.71
CA ARG A 88 10.10 -7.99 3.90
C ARG A 88 10.79 -8.03 2.54
N LEU A 89 10.77 -6.94 1.78
CA LEU A 89 11.40 -6.90 0.45
C LEU A 89 12.93 -6.87 0.54
N GLY A 90 13.47 -6.25 1.59
CA GLY A 90 14.91 -6.23 1.83
C GLY A 90 15.52 -7.63 2.07
N SER A 91 14.76 -8.57 2.64
CA SER A 91 15.22 -9.96 2.76
C SER A 91 15.28 -10.67 1.40
N VAL A 92 14.30 -10.42 0.52
CA VAL A 92 14.25 -10.96 -0.85
C VAL A 92 15.42 -10.46 -1.68
N VAL A 93 15.70 -9.14 -1.66
CA VAL A 93 16.84 -8.54 -2.37
C VAL A 93 18.15 -9.18 -1.94
N LYS A 94 18.36 -9.34 -0.62
CA LYS A 94 19.58 -9.98 -0.08
C LYS A 94 19.69 -11.44 -0.47
N ALA A 95 18.60 -12.21 -0.43
CA ALA A 95 18.60 -13.63 -0.76
C ALA A 95 18.86 -13.90 -2.24
N THR A 96 18.39 -13.02 -3.13
CA THR A 96 18.49 -13.18 -4.58
C THR A 96 19.74 -12.55 -5.19
N GLY A 97 20.45 -11.70 -4.42
CA GLY A 97 21.57 -10.92 -4.95
C GLY A 97 21.15 -9.88 -5.97
N MET A 98 19.86 -9.48 -5.97
CA MET A 98 19.30 -8.48 -6.88
C MET A 98 19.99 -7.13 -6.67
N LYS A 99 20.34 -6.47 -7.77
CA LYS A 99 20.99 -5.16 -7.81
C LYS A 99 20.23 -4.25 -8.75
N ASP A 100 20.39 -2.94 -8.57
CA ASP A 100 20.14 -1.99 -9.64
C ASP A 100 21.06 -2.31 -10.84
N GLU A 101 20.55 -2.09 -12.05
CA GLU A 101 21.36 -2.17 -13.28
C GLU A 101 22.40 -1.04 -13.34
#